data_AF-A0A6M2E8T2-F1
#
_entry.id   AF-A0A6M2E8T2-F1
#
_cell.length_a   1.000
_cell.length_b   1.000
_cell.length_c   1.000
_cell.angle_alpha   90.00
_cell.angle_beta   90.00
_cell.angle_gamma   90.00
#
_symmetry.space_group_name_H-M   'P 1'
#
loop_
_entity.id
_entity.type
_entity.pdbx_description
1 polymer ?
#
loop_
_entity_poly.entity_id
_entity_poly.type
_entity_poly.pdbx_seq_one_letter_code
_entity_poly.pdbx_strand_id
1 'polypeptide(L)'
;ETVYRIASICLGTPPATFTWEYYDKNKTYNRLGPITPLEFYEKHIKALFNFDDKVCLVNDTRPSNPFGDTYTVDCLGNVVGGARTIYNNQPMDVFLQSIVDSVKANEPVWFGSEVVKRCEIKRGIFDTDFYDYEALFGTTFTLAMSRADRLIYGESCMGHAMLFTGVSLDADGKPVKFRVENSWGEDTGEKGFFTMTQDWFKEFVFEVVVDKKYLPADVIAANSKEPKVLPAWDPMGALVH
;
A
#
# COMPACT_ATOMS: atom_id res chain seq x y z
N GLU A 1 -7.02 26.71 16.50
CA GLU A 1 -6.73 26.56 17.94
C GLU A 1 -7.47 25.39 18.59
N THR A 2 -8.81 25.33 18.57
CA THR A 2 -9.61 24.27 19.22
C THR A 2 -9.18 22.85 18.85
N VAL A 3 -9.03 22.56 17.54
CA VAL A 3 -8.60 21.23 17.05
C VAL A 3 -7.23 20.85 17.62
N TYR A 4 -6.27 21.78 17.59
CA TYR A 4 -4.93 21.54 18.12
C TYR A 4 -4.95 21.25 19.62
N ARG A 5 -5.72 22.02 20.40
CA ARG A 5 -5.87 21.80 21.85
C ARG A 5 -6.39 20.40 22.16
N ILE A 6 -7.44 19.96 21.46
CA ILE A 6 -8.02 18.62 21.64
C ILE A 6 -6.98 17.54 21.30
N ALA A 7 -6.34 17.64 20.14
CA ALA A 7 -5.35 16.68 19.70
C ALA A 7 -4.16 16.59 20.67
N SER A 8 -3.64 17.73 21.13
CA SER A 8 -2.51 17.76 22.07
C SER A 8 -2.85 17.24 23.47
N ILE A 9 -4.10 17.34 23.92
CA ILE A 9 -4.54 16.71 25.18
C ILE A 9 -4.54 15.18 25.03
N CYS A 10 -5.02 14.66 23.90
CA CYS A 10 -5.14 13.22 23.69
C CYS A 10 -3.81 12.54 23.35
N LEU A 11 -2.95 13.21 22.57
CA LEU A 11 -1.76 12.62 21.94
C LEU A 11 -0.43 13.20 22.46
N GLY A 12 -0.48 14.28 23.22
CA GLY A 12 0.70 15.08 23.59
C GLY A 12 1.06 16.14 22.53
N THR A 13 2.05 16.98 22.86
CA THR A 13 2.56 18.00 21.93
C THR A 13 3.80 17.46 21.21
N PRO A 14 3.83 17.44 19.86
CA PRO A 14 5.01 17.00 19.11
C PRO A 14 6.25 17.83 19.49
N PRO A 15 7.41 17.19 19.75
CA PRO A 15 8.62 17.91 20.15
C PRO A 15 9.18 18.72 18.99
N ALA A 16 9.56 19.98 19.26
CA ALA A 16 10.27 20.82 18.28
C ALA A 16 11.70 20.29 18.01
N THR A 17 12.33 19.76 19.05
CA THR A 17 13.64 19.10 19.00
C THR A 17 13.66 17.91 19.95
N PHE A 18 14.44 16.89 19.64
CA PHE A 18 14.64 15.74 20.52
C PHE A 18 16.11 15.30 20.53
N THR A 19 16.46 14.46 21.51
CA THR A 19 17.69 13.67 21.52
C THR A 19 17.29 12.21 21.60
N TRP A 20 17.74 11.40 20.65
CA TRP A 20 17.53 9.95 20.63
C TRP A 20 18.76 9.24 21.16
N GLU A 21 18.58 8.46 22.22
CA GLU A 21 19.62 7.67 22.86
C GLU A 21 19.27 6.20 22.70
N TYR A 22 20.23 5.38 22.25
CA TYR A 22 20.00 3.96 21.99
C TYR A 22 21.30 3.16 22.12
N TYR A 23 21.15 1.85 22.31
CA TYR A 23 22.25 0.89 22.19
C TYR A 23 22.15 0.18 20.86
N ASP A 24 23.27 0.07 20.15
CA ASP A 24 23.31 -0.69 18.90
C ASP A 24 23.38 -2.21 19.15
N LYS A 25 23.43 -2.99 18.06
CA LYS A 25 23.56 -4.46 18.13
C LYS A 25 24.85 -4.93 18.84
N ASN A 26 25.87 -4.08 18.93
CA ASN A 26 27.13 -4.34 19.61
C ASN A 26 27.10 -3.88 21.08
N LYS A 27 25.94 -3.44 21.59
CA LYS A 27 25.75 -2.86 22.93
C LYS A 27 26.54 -1.57 23.15
N THR A 28 26.88 -0.84 22.08
CA THR A 28 27.53 0.47 22.17
C THR A 28 26.46 1.54 22.36
N TYR A 29 26.67 2.42 23.35
CA TYR A 29 25.79 3.57 23.57
C TYR A 29 25.97 4.60 22.45
N ASN A 30 24.84 5.05 21.89
CA ASN A 30 24.77 6.07 20.86
C ASN A 30 23.81 7.18 21.30
N ARG A 31 24.11 8.41 20.86
CA ARG A 31 23.31 9.60 21.13
C ARG A 31 23.25 10.47 19.89
N LEU A 32 22.03 10.83 19.49
CA LEU A 32 21.76 11.65 18.31
C LEU A 32 20.87 12.83 18.72
N GLY A 33 21.43 14.03 18.74
CA GLY A 33 20.71 15.27 19.03
C GLY A 33 21.48 16.25 19.92
N PRO A 34 20.92 17.44 20.21
CA PRO A 34 19.55 17.85 19.84
C PRO A 34 19.37 18.05 18.33
N ILE A 35 18.25 17.59 17.79
CA ILE A 35 17.91 17.68 16.36
C ILE A 35 16.40 17.92 16.20
N THR A 36 15.99 18.56 15.11
CA THR A 36 14.56 18.66 14.74
C THR A 36 14.07 17.39 14.02
N PRO A 37 12.77 17.06 14.04
CA PRO A 37 12.23 15.95 13.23
C PRO A 37 12.52 16.07 11.73
N LEU A 38 12.50 17.29 11.18
CA LEU A 38 12.81 17.56 9.78
C LEU A 38 14.28 17.24 9.46
N GLU A 39 15.21 17.78 10.24
CA GLU A 39 16.64 17.49 10.05
C GLU A 39 16.96 16.01 10.26
N PHE A 40 16.26 15.33 11.17
CA PHE A 40 16.43 13.89 11.37
C PHE A 40 16.08 13.11 10.10
N TYR A 41 14.94 13.43 9.48
CA TYR A 41 14.57 12.86 8.18
C TYR A 41 15.61 13.20 7.12
N GLU A 42 15.95 14.48 6.94
CA GLU A 42 16.86 14.92 5.88
C GLU A 42 18.26 14.33 5.99
N LYS A 43 18.83 14.26 7.21
CA LYS A 43 20.22 13.83 7.43
C LYS A 43 20.39 12.31 7.55
N HIS A 44 19.38 11.60 8.08
CA HIS A 44 19.53 10.17 8.43
C HIS A 44 18.62 9.24 7.64
N ILE A 45 17.50 9.73 7.09
CA ILE A 45 16.51 8.88 6.42
C ILE A 45 16.45 9.15 4.92
N LYS A 46 16.43 10.40 4.47
CA LYS A 46 16.16 10.78 3.07
C LYS A 46 17.13 10.13 2.08
N ALA A 47 18.41 9.98 2.44
CA ALA A 47 19.39 9.32 1.58
C ALA A 47 19.15 7.80 1.42
N LEU A 48 18.44 7.18 2.36
CA LEU A 48 18.09 5.75 2.37
C LEU A 48 16.67 5.50 1.84
N PHE A 49 15.76 6.41 2.14
CA PHE A 49 14.35 6.34 1.78
C PHE A 49 13.84 7.77 1.52
N ASN A 50 13.85 8.16 0.25
CA ASN A 50 13.36 9.45 -0.20
C ASN A 50 11.91 9.33 -0.69
N PHE A 51 10.99 10.05 -0.05
CA PHE A 51 9.59 10.10 -0.49
C PHE A 51 9.42 10.67 -1.92
N ASP A 52 10.31 11.58 -2.34
CA ASP A 52 10.26 12.21 -3.67
C ASP A 52 10.58 11.23 -4.82
N ASP A 53 11.15 10.07 -4.49
CA ASP A 53 11.48 9.01 -5.46
C ASP A 53 10.39 7.95 -5.56
N LYS A 54 9.36 8.01 -4.72
CA LYS A 54 8.29 7.02 -4.68
C LYS A 54 7.14 7.41 -5.59
N VAL A 55 6.60 6.41 -6.27
CA VAL A 55 5.47 6.53 -7.18
C VAL A 55 4.35 5.64 -6.70
N CYS A 56 3.16 6.22 -6.58
CA CYS A 56 1.94 5.50 -6.28
C CYS A 56 1.32 4.97 -7.58
N LEU A 57 1.34 3.66 -7.74
CA LEU A 57 0.61 2.97 -8.79
C LEU A 57 -0.73 2.49 -8.25
N VAL A 58 -1.78 2.57 -9.08
CA VAL A 58 -3.06 1.89 -8.83
C VAL A 58 -3.40 0.91 -9.96
N ASN A 59 -4.20 -0.10 -9.65
CA ASN A 59 -4.82 -0.97 -10.64
C ASN A 59 -6.34 -0.85 -10.55
N ASP A 60 -6.87 0.14 -11.25
CA ASP A 60 -8.29 0.38 -11.40
C ASP A 60 -8.74 -0.16 -12.77
N THR A 61 -9.56 -1.21 -12.74
CA THR A 61 -10.03 -1.91 -13.94
C THR A 61 -11.34 -1.33 -14.50
N ARG A 62 -11.88 -0.25 -13.90
CA ARG A 62 -13.10 0.39 -14.39
C ARG A 62 -12.88 0.95 -15.80
N PRO A 63 -13.77 0.67 -16.77
CA PRO A 63 -13.61 1.14 -18.15
C PRO A 63 -13.50 2.66 -18.32
N SER A 64 -14.05 3.44 -17.37
CA SER A 64 -13.94 4.90 -17.36
C SER A 64 -12.52 5.41 -17.07
N ASN A 65 -11.67 4.55 -16.51
CA ASN A 65 -10.36 4.90 -15.99
C ASN A 65 -9.28 4.10 -16.74
N PRO A 66 -8.98 4.42 -18.01
CA PRO A 66 -7.96 3.69 -18.77
C PRO A 66 -6.58 3.74 -18.10
N PHE A 67 -5.82 2.65 -18.29
CA PHE A 67 -4.42 2.57 -17.87
C PHE A 67 -3.53 3.58 -18.64
N GLY A 68 -2.39 3.93 -18.04
CA GLY A 68 -1.42 4.89 -18.60
C GLY A 68 -1.75 6.36 -18.33
N ASP A 69 -2.87 6.62 -17.66
CA ASP A 69 -3.28 7.94 -17.20
C ASP A 69 -3.18 8.08 -15.68
N THR A 70 -3.16 9.32 -15.21
CA THR A 70 -3.15 9.67 -13.80
C THR A 70 -4.50 10.20 -13.34
N TYR A 71 -4.81 9.94 -12.07
CA TYR A 71 -6.07 10.30 -11.44
C TYR A 71 -5.79 10.95 -10.09
N THR A 72 -6.71 11.80 -9.65
CA THR A 72 -6.76 12.35 -8.30
C THR A 72 -8.20 12.34 -7.85
N VAL A 73 -8.46 12.25 -6.55
CA VAL A 73 -9.82 12.23 -6.00
C VAL A 73 -10.12 13.60 -5.43
N ASP A 74 -11.26 14.18 -5.81
CA ASP A 74 -11.69 15.49 -5.31
C ASP A 74 -11.78 15.49 -3.78
N CYS A 75 -11.42 16.61 -3.16
CA CYS A 75 -11.32 16.77 -1.71
C CYS A 75 -10.37 15.78 -0.97
N LEU A 76 -9.66 14.87 -1.65
CA LEU A 76 -8.74 13.94 -1.00
C LEU A 76 -7.36 14.58 -0.78
N GLY A 77 -7.10 14.97 0.47
CA GLY A 77 -5.83 15.51 0.91
C GLY A 77 -5.85 15.87 2.40
N ASN A 78 -4.68 16.15 2.97
CA ASN A 78 -4.52 16.42 4.40
C ASN A 78 -3.75 17.72 4.72
N VAL A 79 -3.08 18.34 3.74
CA VAL A 79 -2.35 19.60 3.90
C VAL A 79 -2.84 20.61 2.86
N VAL A 80 -3.37 21.74 3.32
CA VAL A 80 -3.82 22.84 2.44
C VAL A 80 -2.65 23.36 1.62
N GLY A 81 -2.79 23.35 0.29
CA GLY A 81 -1.72 23.74 -0.63
C GLY A 81 -0.58 22.72 -0.75
N GLY A 82 -0.72 21.53 -0.15
CA GLY A 82 0.22 20.43 -0.29
C GLY A 82 0.12 19.72 -1.64
N ALA A 83 0.91 18.66 -1.80
CA ALA A 83 0.82 17.79 -2.97
C ALA A 83 -0.56 17.13 -3.05
N ARG A 84 -1.10 17.00 -4.28
CA ARG A 84 -2.32 16.24 -4.54
C ARG A 84 -2.03 14.75 -4.41
N THR A 85 -3.02 13.96 -3.98
CA THR A 85 -2.96 12.50 -4.12
C THR A 85 -3.02 12.14 -5.60
N ILE A 86 -1.97 11.52 -6.13
CA ILE A 86 -1.86 11.12 -7.53
C ILE A 86 -1.83 9.60 -7.62
N TYR A 87 -2.76 9.05 -8.37
CA TYR A 87 -2.86 7.64 -8.71
C TYR A 87 -2.46 7.42 -10.16
N ASN A 88 -1.39 6.67 -10.39
CA ASN A 88 -0.96 6.29 -11.73
C ASN A 88 -1.56 4.92 -12.07
N ASN A 89 -2.58 4.90 -12.93
CA ASN A 89 -3.32 3.66 -13.20
C ASN A 89 -2.56 2.80 -14.21
N GLN A 90 -2.20 1.58 -13.82
CA GLN A 90 -1.33 0.70 -14.60
C GLN A 90 -1.88 -0.73 -14.68
N PRO A 91 -1.58 -1.48 -15.76
CA PRO A 91 -2.01 -2.86 -15.87
C PRO A 91 -1.30 -3.76 -14.84
N MET A 92 -1.92 -4.89 -14.54
CA MET A 92 -1.49 -5.84 -13.51
C MET A 92 -0.02 -6.28 -13.68
N ASP A 93 0.46 -6.43 -14.92
CA ASP A 93 1.82 -6.86 -15.20
C ASP A 93 2.86 -5.85 -14.72
N VAL A 94 2.62 -4.55 -14.93
CA VAL A 94 3.48 -3.46 -14.43
C VAL A 94 3.45 -3.45 -12.89
N PHE A 95 2.27 -3.64 -12.32
CA PHE A 95 2.05 -3.77 -10.88
C PHE A 95 2.92 -4.86 -10.26
N LEU A 96 2.75 -6.10 -10.73
CA LEU A 96 3.45 -7.28 -10.23
C LEU A 96 4.97 -7.16 -10.43
N GLN A 97 5.40 -6.73 -11.62
CA GLN A 97 6.82 -6.63 -11.94
C GLN A 97 7.53 -5.60 -11.05
N SER A 98 6.92 -4.43 -10.84
CA SER A 98 7.50 -3.38 -9.98
C SER A 98 7.71 -3.85 -8.53
N ILE A 99 6.81 -4.67 -8.01
CA ILE A 99 6.91 -5.26 -6.66
C ILE A 99 8.02 -6.30 -6.62
N VAL A 100 8.06 -7.19 -7.62
CA VAL A 100 9.10 -8.23 -7.71
C VAL A 100 10.49 -7.58 -7.76
N ASP A 101 10.66 -6.53 -8.56
CA ASP A 101 11.94 -5.84 -8.71
C ASP A 101 12.33 -5.10 -7.42
N SER A 102 11.38 -4.43 -6.76
CA SER A 102 11.61 -3.77 -5.47
C SER A 102 12.01 -4.77 -4.38
N VAL A 103 11.26 -5.86 -4.22
CA VAL A 103 11.54 -6.87 -3.19
C VAL A 103 12.85 -7.61 -3.47
N LYS A 104 13.18 -7.90 -4.74
CA LYS A 104 14.49 -8.47 -5.11
C LYS A 104 15.66 -7.53 -4.79
N ALA A 105 15.43 -6.22 -4.87
CA ALA A 105 16.38 -5.20 -4.47
C ALA A 105 16.37 -4.91 -2.96
N ASN A 106 15.72 -5.77 -2.15
CA ASN A 106 15.63 -5.68 -0.70
C ASN A 106 14.92 -4.39 -0.22
N GLU A 107 13.96 -3.92 -1.00
CA GLU A 107 13.13 -2.76 -0.70
C GLU A 107 11.66 -3.20 -0.54
N PRO A 108 11.12 -3.23 0.70
CA PRO A 108 9.73 -3.58 0.95
C PRO A 108 8.75 -2.62 0.26
N VAL A 109 7.58 -3.12 -0.13
CA VAL A 109 6.59 -2.36 -0.88
C VAL A 109 5.34 -2.13 -0.06
N TRP A 110 5.01 -0.87 0.19
CA TRP A 110 3.72 -0.49 0.78
C TRP A 110 2.62 -0.77 -0.24
N PHE A 111 1.51 -1.34 0.20
CA PHE A 111 0.36 -1.59 -0.66
C PHE A 111 -0.97 -1.45 0.07
N GLY A 112 -2.00 -1.10 -0.70
CA GLY A 112 -3.38 -1.00 -0.26
C GLY A 112 -4.25 -2.10 -0.87
N SER A 113 -5.10 -2.71 -0.04
CA SER A 113 -5.94 -3.85 -0.44
C SER A 113 -7.27 -3.89 0.33
N GLU A 114 -8.16 -4.80 -0.09
CA GLU A 114 -9.36 -5.14 0.68
C GLU A 114 -9.13 -6.38 1.56
N VAL A 115 -8.42 -6.18 2.67
CA VAL A 115 -7.89 -7.26 3.53
C VAL A 115 -8.94 -8.25 4.06
N VAL A 116 -10.19 -7.80 4.22
CA VAL A 116 -11.27 -8.62 4.83
C VAL A 116 -11.89 -9.63 3.86
N LYS A 117 -11.63 -9.49 2.55
CA LYS A 117 -12.16 -10.44 1.56
C LYS A 117 -11.25 -11.66 1.51
N ARG A 118 -11.83 -12.85 1.59
CA ARG A 118 -11.13 -14.14 1.34
C ARG A 118 -9.85 -14.28 2.15
N CYS A 119 -9.96 -13.96 3.44
CA CYS A 119 -8.86 -14.03 4.39
C CYS A 119 -9.18 -14.98 5.55
N GLU A 120 -8.21 -15.82 5.91
CA GLU A 120 -8.14 -16.45 7.24
C GLU A 120 -7.12 -15.65 8.08
N ILE A 121 -7.62 -14.77 8.95
CA ILE A 121 -6.80 -13.84 9.75
C ILE A 121 -5.91 -14.56 10.77
N LYS A 122 -6.44 -15.58 11.46
CA LYS A 122 -5.73 -16.32 12.50
C LYS A 122 -4.53 -17.06 11.93
N ARG A 123 -4.66 -17.65 10.74
CA ARG A 123 -3.59 -18.37 10.03
C ARG A 123 -2.78 -17.48 9.10
N GLY A 124 -3.22 -16.25 8.87
CA GLY A 124 -2.52 -15.29 8.04
C GLY A 124 -2.54 -15.64 6.55
N ILE A 125 -3.70 -16.07 6.03
CA ILE A 125 -3.80 -16.57 4.66
C ILE A 125 -4.73 -15.66 3.86
N PHE A 126 -4.21 -15.10 2.76
CA PHE A 126 -4.98 -14.40 1.74
C PHE A 126 -5.02 -15.28 0.48
N ASP A 127 -6.13 -15.97 0.29
CA ASP A 127 -6.31 -16.94 -0.79
C ASP A 127 -7.79 -17.02 -1.18
N THR A 128 -8.08 -16.85 -2.47
CA THR A 128 -9.44 -16.87 -3.02
C THR A 128 -10.15 -18.19 -2.78
N ASP A 129 -9.38 -19.28 -2.67
CA ASP A 129 -9.85 -20.66 -2.68
C ASP A 129 -9.73 -21.32 -1.29
N PHE A 130 -9.30 -20.58 -0.27
CA PHE A 130 -9.13 -21.12 1.09
C PHE A 130 -10.45 -21.69 1.66
N TYR A 131 -11.57 -21.05 1.33
CA TYR A 131 -12.90 -21.48 1.73
C TYR A 131 -13.69 -21.97 0.52
N ASP A 132 -14.13 -23.23 0.56
CA ASP A 132 -15.00 -23.82 -0.47
C ASP A 132 -16.47 -23.44 -0.22
N TYR A 133 -16.78 -22.16 -0.44
CA TYR A 133 -18.15 -21.66 -0.31
C TYR A 133 -19.11 -22.27 -1.33
N GLU A 134 -18.61 -22.64 -2.51
CA GLU A 134 -19.46 -23.15 -3.59
C GLU A 134 -19.95 -24.55 -3.28
N ALA A 135 -19.10 -25.43 -2.74
CA ALA A 135 -19.54 -26.72 -2.25
C ALA A 135 -20.51 -26.59 -1.06
N LEU A 136 -20.28 -25.61 -0.17
CA LEU A 136 -21.14 -25.38 1.00
C LEU A 136 -22.56 -24.93 0.61
N PHE A 137 -22.68 -23.99 -0.31
CA PHE A 137 -23.96 -23.37 -0.67
C PHE A 137 -24.58 -23.93 -1.96
N GLY A 138 -23.84 -24.75 -2.72
CA GLY A 138 -24.31 -25.32 -3.99
C GLY A 138 -24.52 -24.30 -5.10
N THR A 139 -23.80 -23.18 -5.07
CA THR A 139 -23.90 -22.10 -6.06
C THR A 139 -22.59 -21.34 -6.24
N THR A 140 -22.36 -20.80 -7.44
CA THR A 140 -21.16 -20.03 -7.79
C THR A 140 -21.44 -18.54 -7.60
N PHE A 141 -20.85 -17.95 -6.56
CA PHE A 141 -21.03 -16.53 -6.24
C PHE A 141 -19.73 -15.87 -5.78
N THR A 142 -18.63 -16.63 -5.70
CA THR A 142 -17.48 -16.23 -4.91
C THR A 142 -16.68 -15.07 -5.50
N LEU A 143 -16.49 -15.09 -6.82
CA LEU A 143 -15.91 -14.03 -7.64
C LEU A 143 -16.79 -13.80 -8.89
N ALA A 144 -18.11 -13.93 -8.75
CA ALA A 144 -19.05 -13.84 -9.88
C ALA A 144 -19.09 -12.44 -10.53
N MET A 145 -18.73 -11.40 -9.78
CA MET A 145 -18.58 -10.03 -10.28
C MET A 145 -17.14 -9.78 -10.71
N SER A 146 -16.95 -9.13 -11.86
CA SER A 146 -15.63 -8.66 -12.26
C SER A 146 -15.08 -7.66 -11.25
N ARG A 147 -13.75 -7.49 -11.21
CA ARG A 147 -13.12 -6.52 -10.31
C ARG A 147 -13.62 -5.09 -10.53
N ALA A 148 -13.87 -4.72 -11.78
CA ALA A 148 -14.46 -3.43 -12.14
C ALA A 148 -15.88 -3.27 -11.58
N ASP A 149 -16.72 -4.30 -11.74
CA ASP A 149 -18.09 -4.27 -11.22
C ASP A 149 -18.11 -4.18 -9.69
N ARG A 150 -17.21 -4.89 -9.00
CA ARG A 150 -17.15 -4.81 -7.54
C ARG A 150 -16.82 -3.40 -7.04
N LEU A 151 -15.98 -2.65 -7.75
CA LEU A 151 -15.72 -1.23 -7.47
C LEU A 151 -16.94 -0.35 -7.79
N ILE A 152 -17.61 -0.58 -8.92
CA ILE A 152 -18.76 0.24 -9.37
C ILE A 152 -19.98 0.07 -8.46
N TYR A 153 -20.25 -1.16 -8.04
CA TYR A 153 -21.43 -1.52 -7.25
C TYR A 153 -21.19 -1.52 -5.74
N GLY A 154 -20.01 -1.11 -5.28
CA GLY A 154 -19.70 -0.95 -3.85
C GLY A 154 -19.51 -2.27 -3.09
N GLU A 155 -19.20 -3.37 -3.79
CA GLU A 155 -18.88 -4.66 -3.16
C GLU A 155 -17.42 -4.74 -2.71
N SER A 156 -16.54 -3.95 -3.32
CA SER A 156 -15.10 -3.96 -3.06
C SER A 156 -14.51 -2.56 -3.15
N CYS A 157 -13.63 -2.23 -2.22
CA CYS A 157 -12.78 -1.04 -2.26
C CYS A 157 -11.54 -1.26 -1.37
N MET A 158 -10.54 -0.39 -1.51
CA MET A 158 -9.37 -0.43 -0.63
C MET A 158 -9.77 -0.09 0.82
N GLY A 159 -9.36 -0.93 1.76
CA GLY A 159 -9.76 -0.80 3.16
C GLY A 159 -8.63 -0.99 4.17
N HIS A 160 -7.44 -1.42 3.75
CA HIS A 160 -6.29 -1.59 4.64
C HIS A 160 -4.97 -1.54 3.89
N ALA A 161 -3.93 -1.07 4.59
CA ALA A 161 -2.58 -0.95 4.08
C ALA A 161 -1.61 -1.89 4.81
N MET A 162 -0.72 -2.54 4.05
CA MET A 162 0.26 -3.51 4.54
C MET A 162 1.58 -3.39 3.78
N LEU A 163 2.55 -4.28 4.05
CA LEU A 163 3.87 -4.25 3.43
C LEU A 163 4.26 -5.60 2.81
N PHE A 164 4.63 -5.63 1.53
CA PHE A 164 5.27 -6.79 0.92
C PHE A 164 6.74 -6.85 1.31
N THR A 165 7.15 -7.99 1.89
CA THR A 165 8.52 -8.23 2.39
C THR A 165 9.19 -9.44 1.74
N GLY A 166 8.47 -10.16 0.87
CA GLY A 166 9.00 -11.30 0.16
C GLY A 166 8.09 -11.73 -0.99
N VAL A 167 8.67 -12.40 -1.98
CA VAL A 167 7.93 -12.98 -3.11
C VAL A 167 8.52 -14.35 -3.44
N SER A 168 7.65 -15.33 -3.69
CA SER A 168 8.04 -16.63 -4.24
C SER A 168 7.78 -16.61 -5.75
N LEU A 169 8.75 -17.11 -6.52
CA LEU A 169 8.64 -17.23 -7.97
C LEU A 169 8.57 -18.71 -8.36
N ASP A 170 7.86 -19.01 -9.44
CA ASP A 170 7.92 -20.32 -10.09
C ASP A 170 9.20 -20.50 -10.92
N ALA A 171 9.32 -21.65 -11.60
CA ALA A 171 10.48 -21.98 -12.43
C ALA A 171 10.68 -21.03 -13.62
N ASP A 172 9.63 -20.36 -14.08
CA ASP A 172 9.65 -19.39 -15.17
C ASP A 172 9.89 -17.95 -14.66
N GLY A 173 10.06 -17.78 -13.34
CA GLY A 173 10.29 -16.49 -12.72
C GLY A 173 9.01 -15.67 -12.45
N LYS A 174 7.83 -16.26 -12.57
CA LYS A 174 6.55 -15.57 -12.32
C LYS A 174 6.18 -15.64 -10.83
N PRO A 175 5.62 -14.55 -10.25
CA PRO A 175 5.26 -14.55 -8.84
C PRO A 175 4.05 -15.44 -8.56
N VAL A 176 4.17 -16.33 -7.57
CA VAL A 176 3.10 -17.26 -7.17
C VAL A 176 2.49 -16.93 -5.81
N LYS A 177 3.28 -16.35 -4.90
CA LYS A 177 2.80 -15.88 -3.59
C LYS A 177 3.71 -14.82 -3.00
N PHE A 178 3.15 -14.00 -2.13
CA PHE A 178 3.81 -12.88 -1.47
C PHE A 178 3.81 -13.09 0.05
N ARG A 179 4.88 -12.63 0.69
CA ARG A 179 4.96 -12.49 2.14
C ARG A 179 4.57 -11.08 2.51
N VAL A 180 3.62 -10.95 3.42
CA VAL A 180 3.03 -9.69 3.85
C VAL A 180 3.32 -9.47 5.33
N GLU A 181 3.88 -8.33 5.68
CA GLU A 181 3.96 -7.84 7.06
C GLU A 181 2.71 -7.02 7.36
N ASN A 182 1.99 -7.39 8.42
CA ASN A 182 0.79 -6.71 8.88
C ASN A 182 1.05 -5.98 10.20
N SER A 183 0.14 -5.09 10.59
CA SER A 183 0.27 -4.23 11.77
C SER A 183 -0.73 -4.57 12.90
N TRP A 184 -1.20 -5.81 12.96
CA TRP A 184 -2.16 -6.29 13.97
C TRP A 184 -1.53 -7.05 15.14
N GLY A 185 -0.20 -6.94 15.30
CA GLY A 185 0.57 -7.63 16.33
C GLY A 185 0.95 -9.07 15.97
N GLU A 186 1.68 -9.72 16.86
CA GLU A 186 2.29 -11.03 16.60
C GLU A 186 1.33 -12.23 16.74
N ASP A 187 0.13 -12.01 17.30
CA ASP A 187 -0.85 -13.08 17.57
C ASP A 187 -1.65 -13.53 16.33
N THR A 188 -1.49 -12.84 15.20
CA THR A 188 -2.16 -13.17 13.93
C THR A 188 -1.16 -13.67 12.89
N GLY A 189 -1.59 -14.62 12.07
CA GLY A 189 -0.72 -15.25 11.08
C GLY A 189 0.51 -15.91 11.70
N GLU A 190 1.63 -15.84 10.99
CA GLU A 190 2.94 -16.30 11.48
C GLU A 190 3.69 -15.10 12.06
N LYS A 191 3.49 -14.80 13.34
CA LYS A 191 4.10 -13.65 14.04
C LYS A 191 3.82 -12.30 13.37
N GLY A 192 2.56 -12.06 13.01
CA GLY A 192 2.12 -10.86 12.29
C GLY A 192 2.35 -10.91 10.78
N PHE A 193 2.92 -11.99 10.24
CA PHE A 193 3.09 -12.16 8.80
C PHE A 193 2.01 -13.03 8.16
N PHE A 194 1.62 -12.63 6.96
CA PHE A 194 0.60 -13.28 6.15
C PHE A 194 1.23 -13.80 4.84
N THR A 195 0.62 -14.84 4.27
CA THR A 195 0.92 -15.35 2.93
C THR A 195 -0.24 -15.01 2.00
N MET A 196 0.07 -14.39 0.87
CA MET A 196 -0.89 -13.97 -0.14
C MET A 196 -0.66 -14.69 -1.46
N THR A 197 -1.67 -15.35 -2.01
CA THR A 197 -1.57 -15.95 -3.34
C THR A 197 -1.60 -14.89 -4.44
N GLN A 198 -1.04 -15.20 -5.61
CA GLN A 198 -1.11 -14.29 -6.76
C GLN A 198 -2.56 -14.02 -7.18
N ASP A 199 -3.46 -14.99 -7.02
CA ASP A 199 -4.85 -14.80 -7.42
C ASP A 199 -5.60 -13.88 -6.45
N TRP A 200 -5.36 -14.00 -5.14
CA TRP A 200 -5.87 -13.00 -4.19
C TRP A 200 -5.34 -11.60 -4.50
N PHE A 201 -4.05 -11.49 -4.82
CA PHE A 201 -3.44 -10.23 -5.21
C PHE A 201 -4.18 -9.57 -6.37
N LYS A 202 -4.45 -10.31 -7.45
CA LYS A 202 -5.11 -9.79 -8.66
C LYS A 202 -6.52 -9.29 -8.39
N GLU A 203 -7.22 -9.88 -7.43
CA GLU A 203 -8.61 -9.55 -7.12
C GLU A 203 -8.75 -8.38 -6.14
N PHE A 204 -7.84 -8.24 -5.17
CA PHE A 204 -8.04 -7.39 -4.00
C PHE A 204 -6.90 -6.41 -3.66
N VAL A 205 -5.79 -6.38 -4.41
CA VAL A 205 -4.73 -5.36 -4.24
C VAL A 205 -4.92 -4.22 -5.24
N PHE A 206 -5.14 -3.00 -4.74
CA PHE A 206 -5.51 -1.84 -5.56
C PHE A 206 -4.38 -0.84 -5.77
N GLU A 207 -3.47 -0.72 -4.80
CA GLU A 207 -2.48 0.34 -4.76
C GLU A 207 -1.13 -0.23 -4.33
N VAL A 208 -0.03 0.22 -4.95
CA VAL A 208 1.33 -0.02 -4.49
C VAL A 208 2.18 1.23 -4.60
N VAL A 209 3.13 1.38 -3.68
CA VAL A 209 4.11 2.48 -3.69
C VAL A 209 5.50 1.90 -3.86
N VAL A 210 6.12 2.22 -4.99
CA VAL A 210 7.43 1.70 -5.40
C VAL A 210 8.36 2.83 -5.82
N ASP A 211 9.67 2.60 -5.76
CA ASP A 211 10.65 3.55 -6.26
C ASP A 211 10.57 3.67 -7.79
N LYS A 212 10.63 4.90 -8.30
CA LYS A 212 10.61 5.17 -9.75
C LYS A 212 11.70 4.43 -10.53
N LYS A 213 12.82 4.04 -9.89
CA LYS A 213 13.88 3.27 -10.55
C LYS A 213 13.46 1.86 -11.00
N TYR A 214 12.36 1.33 -10.46
CA TYR A 214 11.78 0.03 -10.86
C TYR A 214 10.69 0.17 -11.92
N LEU A 215 10.42 1.39 -12.40
CA LEU A 215 9.34 1.66 -13.33
C LEU A 215 9.85 1.94 -14.74
N PRO A 216 9.13 1.48 -15.77
CA PRO A 216 9.36 1.91 -17.14
C PRO A 216 9.24 3.43 -17.32
N ALA A 217 9.99 3.99 -18.27
CA ALA A 217 10.07 5.44 -18.46
C ALA A 217 8.72 6.09 -18.82
N ASP A 218 7.86 5.39 -19.56
CA ASP A 218 6.51 5.83 -19.92
C ASP A 218 5.57 5.87 -18.70
N VAL A 219 5.70 4.92 -17.77
CA VAL A 219 4.97 4.92 -16.49
C VAL A 219 5.39 6.13 -15.64
N ILE A 220 6.69 6.42 -15.57
CA ILE A 220 7.21 7.60 -14.85
C ILE A 220 6.68 8.89 -15.50
N ALA A 221 6.71 8.97 -16.84
CA ALA A 221 6.24 10.13 -17.57
C ALA A 221 4.75 10.42 -17.34
N ALA A 222 3.93 9.39 -17.13
CA ALA A 222 2.51 9.55 -16.82
C ALA A 222 2.27 10.39 -15.56
N ASN A 223 3.14 10.33 -14.54
CA ASN A 223 3.03 11.14 -13.32
C ASN A 223 3.16 12.64 -13.54
N SER A 224 3.70 13.08 -14.67
CA SER A 224 3.83 14.51 -15.01
C SER A 224 2.60 15.07 -15.72
N LYS A 225 1.64 14.22 -16.10
CA LYS A 225 0.39 14.63 -16.72
C LYS A 225 -0.55 15.25 -15.68
N GLU A 226 -1.38 16.19 -16.11
CA GLU A 226 -2.47 16.69 -15.27
C GLU A 226 -3.45 15.54 -14.97
N PRO A 227 -3.68 15.19 -13.69
CA PRO A 227 -4.51 14.06 -13.33
C PRO A 227 -5.98 14.33 -13.62
N LYS A 228 -6.70 13.30 -14.04
CA LYS A 228 -8.16 13.34 -14.12
C LYS A 228 -8.76 13.38 -12.72
N VAL A 229 -9.71 14.28 -12.50
CA VAL A 229 -10.36 14.43 -11.19
C VAL A 229 -11.54 13.48 -11.10
N LEU A 230 -11.44 12.51 -10.19
CA LEU A 230 -12.50 11.61 -9.76
C LEU A 230 -13.37 12.29 -8.70
N PRO A 231 -14.66 11.94 -8.57
CA PRO A 231 -15.53 12.52 -7.55
C PRO A 231 -15.04 12.18 -6.14
N ALA A 232 -15.37 13.02 -5.15
CA ALA A 232 -14.88 12.86 -3.77
C ALA A 232 -15.29 11.55 -3.07
N TRP A 233 -16.31 10.87 -3.58
CA TRP A 233 -16.81 9.58 -3.08
C TRP A 233 -16.31 8.38 -3.90
N ASP A 234 -15.34 8.58 -4.80
CA ASP A 234 -14.80 7.51 -5.61
C ASP A 234 -14.15 6.40 -4.74
N PRO A 235 -14.38 5.10 -5.03
CA PRO A 235 -13.85 3.99 -4.22
C PRO A 235 -12.32 3.93 -4.18
N MET A 236 -11.62 4.57 -5.12
CA MET A 236 -10.16 4.67 -5.09
C MET A 236 -9.63 5.68 -4.08
N GLY A 237 -10.50 6.49 -3.45
CA GLY A 237 -10.11 7.41 -2.38
C GLY A 237 -10.13 6.80 -0.97
N ALA A 238 -10.61 5.55 -0.81
CA ALA A 238 -10.69 4.87 0.47
C ALA A 238 -9.32 4.30 0.86
N LEU A 239 -8.79 4.62 2.05
CA LEU A 239 -7.49 4.10 2.53
C LEU A 239 -7.63 3.13 3.70
N VAL A 240 -8.54 3.40 4.64
CA VAL A 240 -8.82 2.53 5.78
C VAL A 240 -10.32 2.62 6.10
N HIS A 241 -11.00 1.48 6.15
CA HIS A 241 -12.40 1.34 6.60
C HIS A 241 -12.48 0.68 7.97
#